data_AF-A0AAE0X0S2-F1
#
_entry.id   AF-A0AAE0X0S2-F1
#
_cell.length_a   1.000
_cell.length_b   1.000
_cell.length_c   1.000
_cell.angle_alpha   90.00
_cell.angle_beta   90.00
_cell.angle_gamma   90.00
#
_symmetry.space_group_name_H-M   'P 1'
#
loop_
_entity.id
_entity.type
_entity.pdbx_description
1 polymer ?
#
loop_
_entity_poly.entity_id
_entity_poly.type
_entity_poly.pdbx_seq_one_letter_code
_entity_poly.pdbx_strand_id
1 'polypeptide(L)'
;MIMHMLLTAMEMCIMVACVPLYIMCPGMVFAVWTGCCAMMVMAMCWMLNGREMMHQCMSGSEGWMMGQENDDEKWMFMGGMGMSARHCHSTTLPMLSKLFSRPMTCICMPTYGLPFDMCMMMLQRCMPIPSSTRCTLYAQLRTALLDDATSRCVVLSHNHSAILLSQCVAMLCADMPADKLCKLEIYTFGSAACEFMMPLGESNMEPEPHHHPEMQTAGATDRKCIHVEHFAMMNDPFARMGVLQGVRSNMESRYCGGVFIMNNNMMMMPESMPMMMQMMQMPMACSGLMMEDYMMAMFPAQMMMMMMMGNTAPSTASAMPHSVFDAVMHIDRDCAEKREIAAMSSYHSASRMKKGGSGNSGSSKRLSWTGLATTAGHKNGISAGMVGLEMARKGCQNCAGHKGREVSWLSRYIGMMMGQGGMGMSMGMGMDTMKQAAMDGAAMARAP
;
A
#
# COMPACT_ATOMS: atom_id res chain seq x y z
N MET A 1 7.30 -17.49 -13.66
CA MET A 1 7.00 -18.49 -12.61
C MET A 1 7.85 -19.75 -12.72
N ILE A 2 7.86 -20.48 -13.84
CA ILE A 2 8.65 -21.73 -13.98
C ILE A 2 10.14 -21.54 -13.64
N MET A 3 10.79 -20.51 -14.18
CA MET A 3 12.22 -20.27 -13.88
C MET A 3 12.49 -19.94 -12.40
N HIS A 4 11.57 -19.25 -11.71
CA HIS A 4 11.70 -19.00 -10.26
C HIS A 4 11.54 -20.30 -9.45
N MET A 5 10.61 -21.18 -9.85
CA MET A 5 10.43 -22.49 -9.21
C MET A 5 11.67 -23.36 -9.38
N LEU A 6 12.25 -23.38 -10.59
CA LEU A 6 13.48 -24.12 -10.88
C LEU A 6 14.67 -23.58 -10.08
N LEU A 7 14.86 -22.25 -10.05
CA LEU A 7 15.92 -21.61 -9.26
C LEU A 7 15.76 -21.95 -7.78
N THR A 8 14.54 -21.82 -7.25
CA THR A 8 14.24 -22.13 -5.84
C THR A 8 14.51 -23.59 -5.51
N ALA A 9 14.05 -24.52 -6.36
CA ALA A 9 14.29 -25.95 -6.15
C ALA A 9 15.80 -26.28 -6.17
N MET A 10 16.54 -25.69 -7.11
CA MET A 10 17.99 -25.85 -7.21
C MET A 10 18.71 -25.31 -5.98
N GLU A 11 18.35 -24.13 -5.49
CA GLU A 11 18.93 -23.52 -4.29
C GLU A 11 18.65 -24.34 -3.03
N MET A 12 17.43 -24.87 -2.90
CA MET A 12 17.07 -25.76 -1.79
C MET A 12 17.92 -27.05 -1.83
N CYS A 13 18.11 -27.64 -3.01
CA CYS A 13 18.98 -28.80 -3.19
C CYS A 13 20.45 -28.47 -2.83
N ILE A 14 20.95 -27.31 -3.25
CA ILE A 14 22.32 -26.86 -2.92
C ILE A 14 22.46 -26.69 -1.41
N MET A 15 21.52 -26.03 -0.73
CA MET A 15 21.57 -25.84 0.72
C MET A 15 21.56 -27.16 1.50
N VAL A 16 20.70 -28.11 1.10
CA VAL A 16 20.62 -29.43 1.73
C VAL A 16 21.89 -30.25 1.48
N ALA A 17 22.48 -30.18 0.28
CA ALA A 17 23.71 -30.89 -0.06
C ALA A 17 24.97 -30.25 0.55
N CYS A 18 24.95 -28.94 0.82
CA CYS A 18 26.10 -28.18 1.31
C CYS A 18 26.63 -28.72 2.64
N VAL A 19 25.74 -28.98 3.61
CA VAL A 19 26.12 -29.46 4.95
C VAL A 19 26.82 -30.83 4.93
N PRO A 20 26.27 -31.90 4.33
CA PRO A 20 26.95 -33.18 4.27
C PRO A 20 28.24 -33.13 3.44
N LEU A 21 28.27 -32.38 2.33
CA LEU A 21 29.48 -32.24 1.52
C LEU A 21 30.61 -31.51 2.26
N TYR A 22 30.28 -30.50 3.08
CA TYR A 22 31.26 -29.82 3.91
C TYR A 22 31.93 -30.76 4.93
N ILE A 23 31.16 -31.70 5.50
CA ILE A 23 31.67 -32.66 6.49
C ILE A 23 32.48 -33.78 5.81
N MET A 24 32.08 -34.22 4.63
CA MET A 24 32.65 -35.40 3.96
C MET A 24 33.82 -35.10 3.02
N CYS A 25 33.90 -33.89 2.45
CA CYS A 25 34.87 -33.58 1.39
C CYS A 25 36.06 -32.73 1.90
N PRO A 26 37.27 -32.91 1.31
CA PRO A 26 38.38 -31.98 1.52
C PRO A 26 37.97 -30.55 1.13
N GLY A 27 38.43 -29.55 1.89
CA GLY A 27 38.01 -28.16 1.73
C GLY A 27 38.13 -27.58 0.32
N MET A 28 39.12 -28.02 -0.47
CA MET A 28 39.28 -27.60 -1.87
C MET A 28 38.18 -28.13 -2.79
N VAL A 29 37.77 -29.40 -2.61
CA VAL A 29 36.70 -30.02 -3.40
C VAL A 29 35.37 -29.34 -3.10
N PHE A 30 35.12 -29.08 -1.81
CA PHE A 30 33.96 -28.32 -1.38
C PHE A 30 33.97 -26.90 -1.97
N ALA A 31 35.09 -26.19 -1.92
CA ALA A 31 35.21 -24.84 -2.46
C ALA A 31 34.93 -24.78 -3.98
N VAL A 32 35.43 -25.76 -4.75
CA VAL A 32 35.16 -25.86 -6.20
C VAL A 32 33.67 -26.14 -6.44
N TRP A 33 33.07 -27.08 -5.71
CA TRP A 33 31.65 -27.39 -5.84
C TRP A 33 30.78 -26.16 -5.51
N THR A 34 31.03 -25.49 -4.39
CA THR A 34 30.32 -24.27 -4.00
C THR A 34 30.51 -23.16 -5.05
N GLY A 35 31.72 -23.01 -5.60
CA GLY A 35 32.01 -22.05 -6.67
C GLY A 35 31.18 -22.32 -7.92
N CYS A 36 31.11 -23.57 -8.38
CA CYS A 36 30.28 -23.96 -9.53
C CYS A 36 28.78 -23.72 -9.28
N CYS A 37 28.29 -24.09 -8.09
CA CYS A 37 26.90 -23.83 -7.69
C CYS A 37 26.58 -22.34 -7.64
N ALA A 38 27.46 -21.52 -7.05
CA ALA A 38 27.31 -20.07 -6.99
C ALA A 38 27.28 -19.45 -8.38
N MET A 39 28.18 -19.88 -9.29
CA MET A 39 28.19 -19.42 -10.68
C MET A 39 26.88 -19.73 -11.40
N MET A 40 26.33 -20.93 -11.21
CA MET A 40 25.05 -21.33 -11.80
C MET A 40 23.87 -20.52 -11.26
N VAL A 41 23.79 -20.34 -9.94
CA VAL A 41 22.76 -19.48 -9.30
C VAL A 41 22.86 -18.05 -9.82
N MET A 42 24.07 -17.48 -9.86
CA MET A 42 24.30 -16.12 -10.36
C MET A 42 23.89 -15.96 -11.83
N ALA A 43 24.18 -16.95 -12.68
CA ALA A 43 23.78 -16.94 -14.08
C ALA A 43 22.24 -16.96 -14.24
N MET A 44 21.55 -17.78 -13.44
CA MET A 44 20.08 -17.83 -13.44
C MET A 44 19.47 -16.54 -12.88
N CYS A 45 20.02 -15.98 -11.80
CA CYS A 45 19.58 -14.72 -11.22
C CYS A 45 19.76 -13.56 -12.22
N TRP A 46 20.88 -13.54 -12.94
CA TRP A 46 21.13 -12.55 -13.99
C TRP A 46 20.10 -12.65 -15.13
N MET A 47 19.76 -13.88 -15.54
CA MET A 47 18.72 -14.12 -16.54
C MET A 47 17.31 -13.70 -16.06
N LEU A 48 17.01 -13.86 -14.77
CA LEU A 48 15.72 -13.48 -14.17
C LEU A 48 15.56 -11.98 -13.96
N ASN A 49 16.62 -11.30 -13.52
CA ASN A 49 16.60 -9.88 -13.20
C ASN A 49 16.69 -8.99 -14.44
N GLY A 50 17.32 -9.46 -15.51
CA GLY A 50 17.57 -8.63 -16.68
C GLY A 50 18.45 -7.41 -16.36
N ARG A 51 18.43 -6.41 -17.26
CA ARG A 51 19.27 -5.20 -17.16
C ARG A 51 18.54 -3.98 -16.59
N GLU A 52 17.22 -3.99 -16.56
CA GLU A 52 16.40 -2.82 -16.22
C GLU A 52 15.68 -3.05 -14.89
N MET A 53 15.90 -2.14 -13.93
CA MET A 53 15.25 -2.17 -12.61
C MET A 53 13.98 -1.30 -12.53
N MET A 54 13.77 -0.44 -13.52
CA MET A 54 12.58 0.41 -13.63
C MET A 54 11.87 0.14 -14.95
N HIS A 55 10.55 0.02 -14.87
CA HIS A 55 9.72 -0.01 -16.05
C HIS A 55 8.56 0.98 -15.90
N GLN A 56 8.32 1.77 -16.94
CA GLN A 56 7.19 2.70 -17.00
C GLN A 56 6.12 2.12 -17.91
N CYS A 57 4.89 2.04 -17.42
CA CYS A 57 3.73 1.74 -18.25
C CYS A 57 2.97 3.04 -18.46
N MET A 58 3.04 3.57 -19.68
CA MET A 58 2.19 4.66 -20.13
C MET A 58 0.79 4.09 -20.38
N SER A 59 -0.21 4.68 -19.75
CA SER A 59 -1.61 4.34 -20.00
C SER A 59 -2.02 4.93 -21.35
N GLY A 60 -1.73 4.26 -22.48
CA GLY A 60 -2.10 4.84 -23.78
C GLY A 60 -1.56 4.19 -25.05
N SER A 61 -1.64 2.86 -25.21
CA SER A 61 -1.42 2.26 -26.55
C SER A 61 -2.65 1.61 -27.18
N GLU A 62 -3.75 1.37 -26.45
CA GLU A 62 -4.92 0.72 -27.04
C GLU A 62 -6.23 1.34 -26.56
N GLY A 63 -6.57 2.49 -27.16
CA GLY A 63 -7.89 2.74 -27.73
C GLY A 63 -9.13 2.82 -26.84
N TRP A 64 -9.05 2.75 -25.51
CA TRP A 64 -10.25 2.84 -24.66
C TRP A 64 -10.04 3.71 -23.43
N MET A 65 -10.88 4.75 -23.34
CA MET A 65 -11.12 5.64 -22.20
C MET A 65 -9.99 6.66 -21.93
N MET A 66 -10.16 7.85 -22.54
CA MET A 66 -9.53 9.11 -22.11
C MET A 66 -9.99 9.46 -20.69
N GLY A 67 -9.43 8.79 -19.68
CA GLY A 67 -9.30 9.40 -18.36
C GLY A 67 -8.25 10.49 -18.51
N GLN A 68 -8.62 11.74 -18.24
CA GLN A 68 -7.73 12.89 -18.21
C GLN A 68 -6.38 12.46 -17.61
N GLU A 69 -5.30 12.54 -18.39
CA GLU A 69 -3.95 12.46 -17.86
C GLU A 69 -3.85 13.59 -16.84
N ASN A 70 -4.10 13.27 -15.58
CA ASN A 70 -3.82 14.17 -14.48
C ASN A 70 -2.31 14.14 -14.35
N ASP A 71 -1.63 14.97 -15.14
CA ASP A 71 -0.18 15.18 -15.08
C ASP A 71 0.27 15.57 -13.67
N ASP A 72 -0.67 16.02 -12.82
CA ASP A 72 -0.46 16.37 -11.44
C ASP A 72 -0.37 15.15 -10.49
N GLU A 73 -0.59 13.91 -10.95
CA GLU A 73 -0.55 12.70 -10.10
C GLU A 73 0.55 11.72 -10.53
N LYS A 74 1.45 11.37 -9.61
CA LYS A 74 2.54 10.42 -9.88
C LYS A 74 2.35 9.10 -9.12
N TRP A 75 2.14 8.03 -9.88
CA TRP A 75 1.90 6.68 -9.34
C TRP A 75 3.13 5.77 -9.49
N MET A 76 3.51 5.13 -8.38
CA MET A 76 4.62 4.19 -8.31
C MET A 76 4.16 2.87 -7.72
N PHE A 77 4.57 1.76 -8.33
CA PHE A 77 4.36 0.41 -7.81
C PHE A 77 5.70 -0.25 -7.48
N MET A 78 5.78 -0.92 -6.34
CA MET A 78 6.92 -1.71 -5.93
C MET A 78 6.56 -3.18 -5.80
N GLY A 79 7.05 -3.97 -6.76
CA GLY A 79 6.91 -5.43 -6.74
C GLY A 79 7.59 -6.04 -5.52
N GLY A 80 6.95 -7.05 -4.94
CA GLY A 80 7.44 -7.79 -3.79
C GLY A 80 8.26 -9.03 -4.15
N MET A 81 8.68 -9.76 -3.12
CA MET A 81 9.31 -11.08 -3.27
C MET A 81 8.37 -12.04 -4.02
N GLY A 82 8.95 -12.88 -4.88
CA GLY A 82 8.18 -13.84 -5.70
C GLY A 82 7.66 -13.26 -7.03
N MET A 83 7.83 -11.95 -7.26
CA MET A 83 7.49 -11.33 -8.54
C MET A 83 8.76 -11.12 -9.38
N SER A 84 8.82 -11.74 -10.56
CA SER A 84 9.86 -11.44 -11.55
C SER A 84 9.70 -10.02 -12.07
N ALA A 85 10.79 -9.33 -12.43
CA ALA A 85 10.72 -8.06 -13.15
C ALA A 85 9.89 -8.18 -14.44
N ARG A 86 10.04 -9.30 -15.18
CA ARG A 86 9.20 -9.60 -16.35
C ARG A 86 7.72 -9.72 -16.00
N HIS A 87 7.40 -10.40 -14.89
CA HIS A 87 6.00 -10.57 -14.45
C HIS A 87 5.39 -9.24 -13.98
N CYS A 88 6.15 -8.40 -13.24
CA CYS A 88 5.69 -7.05 -12.90
C CYS A 88 5.38 -6.30 -14.20
N HIS A 89 6.31 -6.30 -15.15
CA HIS A 89 6.19 -5.52 -16.38
C HIS A 89 5.07 -6.01 -17.31
N SER A 90 4.96 -7.33 -17.55
CA SER A 90 4.01 -7.87 -18.54
C SER A 90 2.59 -8.02 -18.01
N THR A 91 2.43 -8.18 -16.70
CA THR A 91 1.16 -8.65 -16.12
C THR A 91 0.67 -7.72 -15.04
N THR A 92 1.43 -7.55 -13.95
CA THR A 92 0.92 -6.79 -12.80
C THR A 92 0.80 -5.29 -13.08
N LEU A 93 1.80 -4.68 -13.72
CA LEU A 93 1.83 -3.25 -13.98
C LEU A 93 0.73 -2.81 -14.96
N PRO A 94 0.50 -3.47 -16.11
CA PRO A 94 -0.63 -3.17 -16.98
C PRO A 94 -1.98 -3.42 -16.29
N MET A 95 -2.09 -4.46 -15.46
CA MET A 95 -3.30 -4.74 -14.68
C MET A 95 -3.61 -3.58 -13.72
N LEU A 96 -2.62 -3.11 -12.95
CA LEU A 96 -2.80 -2.00 -12.02
C LEU A 96 -3.08 -0.68 -12.75
N SER A 97 -2.34 -0.40 -13.83
CA SER A 97 -2.55 0.81 -14.63
C SER A 97 -3.97 0.87 -15.20
N LYS A 98 -4.49 -0.26 -15.72
CA LYS A 98 -5.88 -0.37 -16.19
C LYS A 98 -6.89 -0.28 -15.05
N LEU A 99 -6.63 -0.93 -13.91
CA LEU A 99 -7.55 -0.95 -12.77
C LEU A 99 -7.77 0.45 -12.19
N PHE A 100 -6.68 1.23 -12.04
CA PHE A 100 -6.76 2.59 -11.50
C PHE A 100 -6.92 3.65 -12.60
N SER A 101 -6.85 3.27 -13.88
CA SER A 101 -6.89 4.19 -15.03
C SER A 101 -5.84 5.31 -14.94
N ARG A 102 -4.62 4.96 -14.53
CA ARG A 102 -3.51 5.90 -14.31
C ARG A 102 -2.19 5.33 -14.86
N PRO A 103 -1.29 6.17 -15.42
CA PRO A 103 0.06 5.74 -15.77
C PRO A 103 0.83 5.38 -14.50
N MET A 104 1.59 4.29 -14.53
CA MET A 104 2.30 3.78 -13.35
C MET A 104 3.75 3.44 -13.67
N THR A 105 4.64 3.73 -12.72
CA THR A 105 6.05 3.30 -12.78
C THR A 105 6.27 2.11 -11.83
N CYS A 106 6.69 0.95 -12.35
CA CYS A 106 7.13 -0.19 -11.51
C CYS A 106 8.62 -0.06 -11.21
N ILE A 107 8.97 -0.07 -9.92
CA ILE A 107 10.34 -0.28 -9.43
C ILE A 107 10.44 -1.74 -9.01
N CYS A 108 11.19 -2.53 -9.78
CA CYS A 108 11.38 -3.95 -9.50
C CYS A 108 12.57 -4.14 -8.55
N MET A 109 12.40 -5.01 -7.56
CA MET A 109 13.52 -5.45 -6.74
C MET A 109 14.25 -6.61 -7.43
N PRO A 110 15.59 -6.65 -7.41
CA PRO A 110 16.33 -7.81 -7.89
C PRO A 110 16.02 -9.02 -7.01
N THR A 111 15.83 -10.17 -7.63
CA THR A 111 15.66 -11.47 -6.96
C THR A 111 16.96 -12.26 -7.04
N TYR A 112 17.36 -12.86 -5.92
CA TYR A 112 18.49 -13.76 -5.82
C TYR A 112 18.04 -15.21 -5.56
N GLY A 113 16.77 -15.49 -5.84
CA GLY A 113 16.11 -16.74 -5.49
C GLY A 113 15.39 -16.66 -4.14
N LEU A 114 14.33 -17.45 -3.99
CA LEU A 114 13.38 -17.30 -2.88
C LEU A 114 14.03 -17.45 -1.49
N PRO A 115 14.92 -18.44 -1.23
CA PRO A 115 15.54 -18.59 0.08
C PRO A 115 16.52 -17.47 0.41
N PHE A 116 17.31 -17.02 -0.56
CA PHE A 116 18.23 -15.91 -0.36
C PHE A 116 17.48 -14.59 -0.17
N ASP A 117 16.41 -14.37 -0.94
CA ASP A 117 15.52 -13.22 -0.78
C ASP A 117 14.84 -13.24 0.61
N MET A 118 14.42 -14.41 1.12
CA MET A 118 13.89 -14.57 2.47
C MET A 118 14.93 -14.24 3.55
N CYS A 119 16.15 -14.74 3.43
CA CYS A 119 17.24 -14.39 4.34
C CYS A 119 17.55 -12.89 4.31
N MET A 120 17.63 -12.29 3.12
CA MET A 120 17.88 -10.86 2.96
C MET A 120 16.75 -10.02 3.54
N MET A 121 15.49 -10.44 3.34
CA MET A 121 14.33 -9.82 3.97
C MET A 121 14.44 -9.83 5.50
N MET A 122 14.76 -10.97 6.10
CA MET A 122 14.92 -11.09 7.55
C MET A 122 16.04 -10.18 8.06
N LEU A 123 17.16 -10.10 7.34
CA LEU A 123 18.24 -9.17 7.67
C LEU A 123 17.80 -7.70 7.55
N GLN A 124 17.09 -7.33 6.49
CA GLN A 124 16.57 -5.98 6.26
C GLN A 124 15.51 -5.56 7.28
N ARG A 125 14.76 -6.52 7.84
CA ARG A 125 13.83 -6.30 8.95
C ARG A 125 14.56 -5.96 10.26
N CYS A 126 15.77 -6.49 10.45
CA CYS A 126 16.57 -6.26 11.65
C CYS A 126 17.49 -5.04 11.53
N MET A 127 18.01 -4.76 10.32
CA MET A 127 18.98 -3.70 10.07
C MET A 127 18.67 -2.99 8.74
N PRO A 128 18.73 -1.65 8.67
CA PRO A 128 18.47 -0.90 7.44
C PRO A 128 19.65 -0.98 6.46
N ILE A 129 19.80 -2.15 5.82
CA ILE A 129 20.86 -2.42 4.85
C ILE A 129 20.71 -1.49 3.64
N PRO A 130 21.76 -0.76 3.24
CA PRO A 130 21.71 0.06 2.04
C PRO A 130 21.52 -0.80 0.80
N SER A 131 20.50 -0.48 0.01
CA SER A 131 20.24 -1.14 -1.27
C SER A 131 20.09 -0.12 -2.39
N SER A 132 20.50 -0.51 -3.60
CA SER A 132 20.35 0.34 -4.80
C SER A 132 18.88 0.65 -5.07
N THR A 133 17.99 -0.33 -4.89
CA THR A 133 16.53 -0.16 -5.03
C THR A 133 15.96 0.85 -4.03
N ARG A 134 16.44 0.87 -2.78
CA ARG A 134 16.05 1.87 -1.78
C ARG A 134 16.48 3.27 -2.19
N CYS A 135 17.74 3.44 -2.62
CA CYS A 135 18.25 4.74 -3.08
C CYS A 135 17.45 5.26 -4.28
N THR A 136 17.13 4.34 -5.19
CA THR A 136 16.34 4.60 -6.39
C THR A 136 14.91 5.03 -6.05
N LEU A 137 14.23 4.31 -5.15
CA LEU A 137 12.91 4.67 -4.65
C LEU A 137 12.92 6.03 -3.98
N TYR A 138 13.88 6.26 -3.08
CA TYR A 138 14.03 7.54 -2.39
C TYR A 138 14.21 8.69 -3.39
N ALA A 139 15.07 8.53 -4.40
CA ALA A 139 15.28 9.55 -5.42
C ALA A 139 14.00 9.84 -6.22
N GLN A 140 13.26 8.81 -6.63
CA GLN A 140 12.01 8.98 -7.38
C GLN A 140 10.93 9.67 -6.55
N LEU A 141 10.74 9.26 -5.29
CA LEU A 141 9.79 9.89 -4.38
C LEU A 141 10.18 11.33 -4.08
N ARG A 142 11.45 11.58 -3.77
CA ARG A 142 11.94 12.93 -3.49
C ARG A 142 11.71 13.87 -4.67
N THR A 143 12.03 13.44 -5.90
CA THR A 143 11.78 14.22 -7.12
C THR A 143 10.29 14.47 -7.32
N ALA A 144 9.43 13.46 -7.10
CA ALA A 144 7.98 13.61 -7.21
C ALA A 144 7.38 14.57 -6.16
N LEU A 145 7.91 14.57 -4.94
CA LEU A 145 7.39 15.41 -3.85
C LEU A 145 7.91 16.85 -3.91
N LEU A 146 9.11 17.06 -4.46
CA LEU A 146 9.68 18.40 -4.69
C LEU A 146 9.10 19.10 -5.91
N ASP A 147 8.55 18.34 -6.85
CA ASP A 147 7.88 18.90 -8.00
C ASP A 147 6.59 19.62 -7.59
N ASP A 148 6.46 20.87 -8.03
CA ASP A 148 5.31 21.71 -7.72
C ASP A 148 4.13 21.42 -8.66
N ALA A 149 4.37 20.86 -9.85
CA ALA A 149 3.31 20.38 -10.73
C ALA A 149 2.62 19.14 -10.15
N THR A 150 3.37 18.27 -9.49
CA THR A 150 2.81 17.08 -8.84
C THR A 150 1.99 17.48 -7.61
N SER A 151 0.66 17.37 -7.69
CA SER A 151 -0.27 17.55 -6.57
C SER A 151 -0.30 16.35 -5.62
N ARG A 152 -0.06 15.13 -6.13
CA ARG A 152 -0.16 13.89 -5.36
C ARG A 152 0.82 12.83 -5.85
N CYS A 153 1.45 12.15 -4.89
CA CYS A 153 2.32 11.01 -5.18
C CYS A 153 1.77 9.76 -4.49
N VAL A 154 1.38 8.75 -5.26
CA VAL A 154 0.80 7.50 -4.75
C VAL A 154 1.78 6.35 -4.90
N VAL A 155 2.02 5.62 -3.81
CA VAL A 155 2.94 4.47 -3.78
C VAL A 155 2.21 3.21 -3.37
N LEU A 156 2.20 2.24 -4.26
CA LEU A 156 1.68 0.90 -4.04
C LEU A 156 2.85 -0.05 -3.75
N SER A 157 2.84 -0.76 -2.63
CA SER A 157 3.92 -1.67 -2.25
C SER A 157 3.38 -3.04 -1.85
N HIS A 158 4.04 -4.11 -2.30
CA HIS A 158 3.63 -5.48 -2.05
C HIS A 158 4.68 -6.28 -1.26
N ASN A 159 4.24 -6.99 -0.22
CA ASN A 159 5.02 -7.93 0.58
C ASN A 159 6.33 -7.35 1.12
N HIS A 160 7.46 -7.85 0.59
CA HIS A 160 8.81 -7.46 0.98
C HIS A 160 9.10 -5.97 0.73
N SER A 161 8.57 -5.38 -0.36
CA SER A 161 8.94 -4.01 -0.73
C SER A 161 8.49 -2.97 0.30
N ALA A 162 7.55 -3.34 1.18
CA ALA A 162 7.07 -2.49 2.26
C ALA A 162 8.16 -2.18 3.30
N ILE A 163 9.15 -3.07 3.47
CA ILE A 163 10.32 -2.84 4.34
C ILE A 163 11.19 -1.72 3.77
N LEU A 164 11.48 -1.75 2.46
CA LEU A 164 12.26 -0.71 1.81
C LEU A 164 11.50 0.61 1.80
N LEU A 165 10.18 0.55 1.57
CA LEU A 165 9.33 1.73 1.59
C LEU A 165 9.30 2.37 2.99
N SER A 166 9.15 1.60 4.07
CA SER A 166 9.15 2.17 5.42
C SER A 166 10.48 2.84 5.78
N GLN A 167 11.61 2.25 5.37
CA GLN A 167 12.93 2.88 5.51
C GLN A 167 13.06 4.15 4.67
N CYS A 168 12.58 4.16 3.43
CA CYS A 168 12.58 5.34 2.57
C CYS A 168 11.72 6.47 3.13
N VAL A 169 10.53 6.15 3.63
CA VAL A 169 9.63 7.13 4.27
C VAL A 169 10.30 7.74 5.49
N ALA A 170 10.95 6.93 6.33
CA ALA A 170 11.69 7.44 7.49
C ALA A 170 12.80 8.43 7.08
N MET A 171 13.53 8.16 5.99
CA MET A 171 14.52 9.08 5.43
C MET A 171 13.88 10.35 4.85
N LEU A 172 12.83 10.21 4.03
CA LEU A 172 12.10 11.35 3.45
C LEU A 172 11.56 12.28 4.53
N CYS A 173 11.06 11.71 5.62
CA CYS A 173 10.57 12.45 6.75
C CYS A 173 11.65 13.23 7.52
N ALA A 174 12.91 12.82 7.43
CA ALA A 174 14.04 13.56 7.99
C ALA A 174 14.55 14.65 7.04
N ASP A 175 14.41 14.45 5.73
CA ASP A 175 15.02 15.31 4.70
C ASP A 175 14.06 16.36 4.12
N MET A 176 12.73 16.18 4.28
CA MET A 176 11.71 16.97 3.59
C MET A 176 10.77 17.68 4.58
N PRO A 177 10.27 18.89 4.24
CA PRO A 177 9.27 19.58 5.06
C PRO A 177 7.90 18.89 5.00
N ALA A 178 7.12 19.00 6.07
CA ALA A 178 5.81 18.36 6.22
C ALA A 178 4.82 18.74 5.10
N ASP A 179 4.89 19.99 4.61
CA ASP A 179 4.03 20.50 3.54
C ASP A 179 4.21 19.78 2.20
N LYS A 180 5.41 19.25 1.92
CA LYS A 180 5.64 18.44 0.71
C LYS A 180 5.26 16.98 0.95
N LEU A 181 5.43 16.50 2.18
CA LEU A 181 5.10 15.12 2.55
C LEU A 181 3.59 14.85 2.56
N CYS A 182 2.73 15.85 2.79
CA CYS A 182 1.28 15.64 2.77
C CYS A 182 0.72 15.26 1.39
N LYS A 183 1.50 15.43 0.32
CA LYS A 183 1.18 14.94 -1.04
C LYS A 183 1.30 13.43 -1.19
N LEU A 184 1.99 12.76 -0.26
CA LEU A 184 2.31 11.33 -0.33
C LEU A 184 1.14 10.48 0.18
N GLU A 185 0.76 9.47 -0.61
CA GLU A 185 -0.19 8.42 -0.24
C GLU A 185 0.47 7.05 -0.39
N ILE A 186 0.33 6.21 0.63
CA ILE A 186 0.98 4.90 0.69
C ILE A 186 -0.06 3.82 0.89
N TYR A 187 -0.06 2.83 0.00
CA TYR A 187 -0.89 1.65 0.09
C TYR A 187 0.01 0.42 0.08
N THR A 188 0.01 -0.35 1.16
CA THR A 188 0.78 -1.60 1.22
C THR A 188 -0.14 -2.80 1.22
N PHE A 189 0.23 -3.84 0.48
CA PHE A 189 -0.48 -5.12 0.40
C PHE A 189 0.44 -6.21 0.94
N GLY A 190 -0.01 -6.98 1.93
CA GLY A 190 0.76 -8.09 2.48
C GLY A 190 2.07 -7.69 3.19
N SER A 191 2.14 -6.46 3.71
CA SER A 191 3.38 -5.87 4.20
C SER A 191 4.17 -6.77 5.16
N ALA A 192 5.41 -7.06 4.77
CA ALA A 192 6.40 -7.75 5.60
C ALA A 192 7.19 -6.81 6.52
N ALA A 193 6.84 -5.52 6.59
CA ALA A 193 7.51 -4.57 7.49
C ALA A 193 7.17 -4.85 8.96
N CYS A 194 8.17 -4.79 9.85
CA CYS A 194 7.97 -4.85 11.31
C CYS A 194 7.35 -3.56 11.85
N GLU A 195 7.75 -2.43 11.27
CA GLU A 195 7.39 -1.09 11.70
C GLU A 195 7.22 -0.19 10.47
N PHE A 196 6.29 0.75 10.59
CA PHE A 196 6.01 1.77 9.60
C PHE A 196 5.84 3.09 10.35
N MET A 197 6.93 3.84 10.47
CA MET A 197 6.99 5.04 11.29
C MET A 197 6.86 6.31 10.45
N MET A 198 6.10 7.27 10.95
CA MET A 198 6.02 8.64 10.42
C MET A 198 6.18 9.63 11.57
N PRO A 199 6.97 10.70 11.42
CA PRO A 199 6.78 11.88 12.23
C PRO A 199 5.48 12.53 11.75
N LEU A 200 4.41 12.34 12.52
CA LEU A 200 3.26 13.24 12.42
C LEU A 200 3.81 14.64 12.68
N GLY A 201 3.65 15.63 11.81
CA GLY A 201 4.16 16.99 12.07
C GLY A 201 3.61 17.57 13.38
N GLU A 202 4.30 18.55 13.96
CA GLU A 202 3.78 19.35 15.07
C GLU A 202 2.50 20.02 14.60
N SER A 203 1.34 19.44 14.93
CA SER A 203 0.10 20.18 14.84
C SER A 203 0.15 21.22 15.94
N ASN A 204 0.22 22.49 15.55
CA ASN A 204 -0.21 23.59 16.39
C ASN A 204 -1.73 23.39 16.60
N MET A 205 -2.10 22.45 17.47
CA MET A 205 -3.45 22.26 17.98
C MET A 205 -3.62 23.30 19.09
N GLU A 206 -3.79 24.56 18.67
CA GLU A 206 -4.44 25.52 19.52
C GLU A 206 -5.94 25.16 19.51
N PRO A 207 -6.57 24.90 20.68
CA PRO A 207 -7.97 24.58 20.75
C PRO A 207 -8.77 25.87 20.53
N GLU A 208 -9.03 26.22 19.27
CA GLU A 208 -9.95 27.31 18.95
C GLU A 208 -11.40 26.87 19.24
N PRO A 209 -12.20 27.69 19.96
CA PRO A 209 -13.52 27.32 20.40
C PRO A 209 -14.56 27.45 19.28
N HIS A 210 -15.49 26.50 19.26
CA HIS A 210 -16.81 26.51 18.61
C HIS A 210 -17.21 27.77 17.80
N HIS A 211 -17.48 27.62 16.49
CA HIS A 211 -18.75 28.06 15.88
C HIS A 211 -18.98 27.58 14.43
N HIS A 212 -20.20 27.09 14.21
CA HIS A 212 -20.97 26.85 12.97
C HIS A 212 -20.68 25.67 12.02
N PRO A 213 -21.73 24.86 11.70
CA PRO A 213 -21.69 23.84 10.66
C PRO A 213 -22.13 24.45 9.33
N GLU A 214 -21.29 24.42 8.30
CA GLU A 214 -21.75 24.67 6.94
C GLU A 214 -21.12 23.71 5.94
N MET A 215 -22.01 23.11 5.16
CA MET A 215 -21.83 22.06 4.18
C MET A 215 -21.06 22.60 2.97
N GLN A 216 -19.77 22.31 2.85
CA GLN A 216 -18.98 22.60 1.65
C GLN A 216 -18.05 21.44 1.27
N THR A 217 -18.38 20.84 0.12
CA THR A 217 -17.48 20.22 -0.88
C THR A 217 -16.28 19.42 -0.37
N ALA A 218 -16.47 18.10 -0.31
CA ALA A 218 -15.41 17.11 -0.23
C ALA A 218 -14.45 17.23 -1.43
N GLY A 219 -13.22 17.71 -1.24
CA GLY A 219 -12.28 17.74 -2.37
C GLY A 219 -10.87 18.31 -2.20
N ALA A 220 -10.51 19.08 -1.16
CA ALA A 220 -9.14 19.62 -1.13
C ALA A 220 -8.59 20.14 0.22
N THR A 221 -9.38 20.27 1.29
CA THR A 221 -8.92 20.97 2.51
C THR A 221 -8.80 20.02 3.69
N ASP A 222 -7.60 19.96 4.27
CA ASP A 222 -7.18 19.34 5.55
C ASP A 222 -6.24 18.10 5.49
N ARG A 223 -5.43 17.95 4.43
CA ARG A 223 -4.30 16.99 4.44
C ARG A 223 -3.07 17.61 5.14
N LYS A 224 -2.96 17.43 6.46
CA LYS A 224 -1.77 17.85 7.24
C LYS A 224 -0.70 16.76 7.39
N CYS A 225 -0.90 15.56 6.82
CA CYS A 225 0.02 14.42 6.99
C CYS A 225 -0.03 13.46 5.79
N ILE A 226 1.01 12.62 5.66
CA ILE A 226 1.08 11.48 4.73
C ILE A 226 -0.10 10.53 5.01
N HIS A 227 -0.77 10.08 3.95
CA HIS A 227 -1.85 9.09 4.04
C HIS A 227 -1.31 7.67 3.93
N VAL A 228 -1.75 6.75 4.79
CA VAL A 228 -1.27 5.35 4.79
C VAL A 228 -2.39 4.37 5.05
N GLU A 229 -2.51 3.37 4.18
CA GLU A 229 -3.38 2.22 4.35
C GLU A 229 -2.61 0.92 4.11
N HIS A 230 -2.87 -0.07 4.97
CA HIS A 230 -2.26 -1.38 4.93
C HIS A 230 -3.34 -2.45 4.79
N PHE A 231 -3.26 -3.21 3.70
CA PHE A 231 -4.16 -4.33 3.43
C PHE A 231 -3.45 -5.64 3.73
N ALA A 232 -4.05 -6.46 4.58
CA ALA A 232 -3.46 -7.69 5.06
C ALA A 232 -4.47 -8.83 4.98
N MET A 233 -4.16 -9.88 4.23
CA MET A 233 -4.93 -11.13 4.30
C MET A 233 -4.48 -11.98 5.48
N MET A 234 -5.42 -12.60 6.19
CA MET A 234 -5.07 -13.47 7.33
C MET A 234 -4.24 -14.69 6.94
N ASN A 235 -4.39 -15.17 5.71
CA ASN A 235 -3.69 -16.37 5.21
C ASN A 235 -2.32 -16.06 4.58
N ASP A 236 -1.99 -14.77 4.38
CA ASP A 236 -0.73 -14.36 3.79
C ASP A 236 0.41 -14.48 4.82
N PRO A 237 1.45 -15.30 4.57
CA PRO A 237 2.56 -15.48 5.48
C PRO A 237 3.38 -14.19 5.68
N PHE A 238 3.51 -13.33 4.65
CA PHE A 238 4.25 -12.07 4.73
C PHE A 238 3.50 -11.06 5.60
N ALA A 239 2.18 -10.95 5.42
CA ALA A 239 1.33 -10.15 6.30
C ALA A 239 1.39 -10.66 7.75
N ARG A 240 1.34 -12.00 7.95
CA ARG A 240 1.41 -12.64 9.27
C ARG A 240 2.70 -12.34 10.00
N MET A 241 3.84 -12.35 9.32
CA MET A 241 5.14 -12.02 9.93
C MET A 241 5.36 -10.50 10.05
N GLY A 242 4.75 -9.68 9.21
CA GLY A 242 4.92 -8.23 9.20
C GLY A 242 3.78 -7.53 9.94
N VAL A 243 2.92 -6.86 9.17
CA VAL A 243 1.85 -6.00 9.69
C VAL A 243 0.94 -6.68 10.71
N LEU A 244 0.54 -7.94 10.53
CA LEU A 244 -0.37 -8.60 11.46
C LEU A 244 0.31 -8.95 12.80
N GLN A 245 1.57 -9.41 12.76
CA GLN A 245 2.34 -9.63 13.98
C GLN A 245 2.62 -8.31 14.69
N GLY A 246 2.99 -7.27 13.94
CA GLY A 246 3.21 -5.93 14.46
C GLY A 246 1.96 -5.34 15.10
N VAL A 247 0.80 -5.50 14.47
CA VAL A 247 -0.47 -4.94 14.96
C VAL A 247 -1.03 -5.72 16.16
N ARG A 248 -1.06 -7.06 16.10
CA ARG A 248 -1.78 -7.89 17.08
C ARG A 248 -0.91 -8.42 18.22
N SER A 249 0.34 -8.79 17.94
CA SER A 249 1.20 -9.52 18.89
C SER A 249 2.27 -8.62 19.51
N ASN A 250 2.89 -7.77 18.70
CA ASN A 250 3.95 -6.88 19.15
C ASN A 250 3.43 -5.44 19.31
N MET A 251 2.76 -5.17 20.42
CA MET A 251 2.17 -3.85 20.72
C MET A 251 3.22 -2.73 20.89
N GLU A 252 4.51 -3.07 21.01
CA GLU A 252 5.61 -2.08 21.04
C GLU A 252 5.97 -1.58 19.64
N SER A 253 5.69 -2.37 18.60
CA SER A 253 6.01 -2.02 17.21
C SER A 253 5.10 -0.89 16.71
N ARG A 254 5.70 0.13 16.09
CA ARG A 254 5.01 1.32 15.62
C ARG A 254 4.59 1.14 14.19
N TYR A 255 3.29 1.12 13.97
CA TYR A 255 2.69 0.92 12.66
C TYR A 255 1.64 2.01 12.45
N CYS A 256 2.00 3.04 11.69
CA CYS A 256 1.18 4.22 11.42
C CYS A 256 0.28 3.98 10.20
N GLY A 257 -0.99 4.36 10.29
CA GLY A 257 -1.96 4.23 9.19
C GLY A 257 -3.14 3.33 9.52
N GLY A 258 -4.11 3.28 8.61
CA GLY A 258 -5.26 2.37 8.71
C GLY A 258 -4.86 0.95 8.32
N VAL A 259 -5.20 -0.05 9.13
CA VAL A 259 -4.92 -1.47 8.84
C VAL A 259 -6.22 -2.21 8.55
N PHE A 260 -6.39 -2.66 7.32
CA PHE A 260 -7.52 -3.44 6.86
C PHE A 260 -7.15 -4.92 6.83
N ILE A 261 -7.75 -5.69 7.73
CA ILE A 261 -7.54 -7.14 7.82
C ILE A 261 -8.66 -7.84 7.08
N MET A 262 -8.32 -8.55 6.00
CA MET A 262 -9.26 -9.30 5.19
C MET A 262 -9.22 -10.76 5.63
N ASN A 263 -10.35 -11.25 6.12
CA ASN A 263 -10.53 -12.66 6.39
C ASN A 263 -11.14 -13.33 5.15
N ASN A 264 -10.34 -14.04 4.37
CA ASN A 264 -10.82 -14.74 3.18
C ASN A 264 -11.46 -16.11 3.50
N ASN A 265 -11.93 -16.32 4.73
CA ASN A 265 -12.69 -17.53 5.10
C ASN A 265 -14.02 -17.68 4.32
N MET A 266 -14.44 -16.67 3.54
CA MET A 266 -15.64 -16.72 2.71
C MET A 266 -15.54 -17.58 1.43
N MET A 267 -14.48 -18.37 1.26
CA MET A 267 -14.43 -19.47 0.28
C MET A 267 -14.39 -20.87 0.93
N MET A 268 -14.74 -21.00 2.21
CA MET A 268 -15.25 -22.29 2.71
C MET A 268 -16.67 -22.47 2.19
N MET A 269 -16.78 -23.12 1.04
CA MET A 269 -18.04 -23.56 0.43
C MET A 269 -18.90 -24.31 1.47
N PRO A 270 -20.23 -24.19 1.42
CA PRO A 270 -21.10 -24.99 2.29
C PRO A 270 -20.80 -26.49 2.12
N GLU A 271 -20.77 -27.25 3.21
CA GLU A 271 -20.43 -28.68 3.29
C GLU A 271 -21.30 -29.61 2.39
N SER A 272 -22.27 -29.08 1.67
CA SER A 272 -23.25 -29.83 0.87
C SER A 272 -22.91 -29.97 -0.62
N MET A 273 -21.73 -29.55 -1.09
CA MET A 273 -21.33 -29.68 -2.50
C MET A 273 -20.62 -31.03 -2.78
N PRO A 274 -20.99 -31.78 -3.85
CA PRO A 274 -20.33 -33.03 -4.19
C PRO A 274 -18.86 -32.79 -4.60
N MET A 275 -17.96 -33.62 -4.06
CA MET A 275 -16.49 -33.54 -4.14
C MET A 275 -15.93 -33.31 -5.57
N MET A 276 -16.64 -33.79 -6.61
CA MET A 276 -16.23 -33.64 -8.01
C MET A 276 -16.39 -32.19 -8.52
N MET A 277 -17.37 -31.44 -8.01
CA MET A 277 -17.58 -30.02 -8.35
C MET A 277 -16.62 -29.12 -7.56
N GLN A 278 -16.23 -29.55 -6.36
CA GLN A 278 -15.22 -28.90 -5.52
C GLN A 278 -13.81 -28.95 -6.15
N MET A 279 -13.51 -29.97 -6.96
CA MET A 279 -12.26 -30.03 -7.76
C MET A 279 -12.31 -29.22 -9.06
N MET A 280 -13.50 -29.02 -9.67
CA MET A 280 -13.64 -28.23 -10.91
C MET A 280 -13.88 -26.73 -10.68
N GLN A 281 -14.37 -26.33 -9.50
CA GLN A 281 -14.59 -24.94 -9.10
C GLN A 281 -13.75 -24.59 -7.86
N MET A 282 -12.44 -24.75 -7.95
CA MET A 282 -11.53 -24.01 -7.08
C MET A 282 -11.36 -22.61 -7.69
N PRO A 283 -12.11 -21.56 -7.28
CA PRO A 283 -11.52 -20.25 -7.34
C PRO A 283 -10.29 -20.33 -6.45
N MET A 284 -9.11 -20.27 -7.07
CA MET A 284 -7.79 -20.22 -6.43
C MET A 284 -7.92 -19.62 -5.04
N ALA A 285 -7.79 -20.43 -3.99
CA ALA A 285 -7.77 -19.92 -2.63
C ALA A 285 -6.73 -18.80 -2.61
N CYS A 286 -7.17 -17.54 -2.47
CA CYS A 286 -6.29 -16.40 -2.60
C CYS A 286 -5.23 -16.53 -1.52
N SER A 287 -4.05 -17.00 -1.94
CA SER A 287 -2.93 -17.30 -1.06
C SER A 287 -2.41 -16.02 -0.40
N GLY A 288 -2.75 -14.87 -0.99
CA GLY A 288 -2.25 -13.55 -0.60
C GLY A 288 -0.78 -13.38 -0.99
N LEU A 289 -0.21 -14.30 -1.77
CA LEU A 289 1.20 -14.24 -2.17
C LEU A 289 1.42 -13.31 -3.37
N MET A 290 0.36 -13.05 -4.13
CA MET A 290 0.39 -12.27 -5.37
C MET A 290 -0.44 -11.00 -5.21
N MET A 291 -0.03 -9.93 -5.89
CA MET A 291 -0.76 -8.65 -5.87
C MET A 291 -2.17 -8.81 -6.47
N GLU A 292 -2.28 -9.68 -7.46
CA GLU A 292 -3.51 -10.07 -8.13
C GLU A 292 -4.54 -10.66 -7.15
N ASP A 293 -4.09 -11.43 -6.15
CA ASP A 293 -4.97 -11.99 -5.12
C ASP A 293 -5.63 -10.87 -4.29
N TYR A 294 -4.85 -9.85 -3.91
CA TYR A 294 -5.33 -8.66 -3.21
C TYR A 294 -6.34 -7.87 -4.06
N MET A 295 -6.02 -7.63 -5.34
CA MET A 295 -6.93 -6.91 -6.23
C MET A 295 -8.21 -7.70 -6.49
N MET A 296 -8.15 -9.02 -6.61
CA MET A 296 -9.32 -9.87 -6.81
C MET A 296 -10.25 -9.87 -5.59
N ALA A 297 -9.71 -9.88 -4.38
CA ALA A 297 -10.50 -9.80 -3.15
C ALA A 297 -11.21 -8.44 -2.99
N MET A 298 -10.54 -7.35 -3.39
CA MET A 298 -11.05 -5.98 -3.24
C MET A 298 -11.92 -5.51 -4.41
N PHE A 299 -11.60 -5.91 -5.63
CA PHE A 299 -12.24 -5.43 -6.85
C PHE A 299 -12.57 -6.58 -7.82
N PRO A 300 -13.33 -7.61 -7.38
CA PRO A 300 -13.58 -8.81 -8.17
C PRO A 300 -14.31 -8.52 -9.49
N ALA A 301 -15.26 -7.58 -9.49
CA ALA A 301 -16.01 -7.22 -10.69
C ALA A 301 -15.12 -6.58 -11.77
N GLN A 302 -14.25 -5.66 -11.39
CA GLN A 302 -13.31 -5.00 -12.30
C GLN A 302 -12.26 -5.98 -12.82
N MET A 303 -11.75 -6.86 -11.95
CA MET A 303 -10.79 -7.90 -12.35
C MET A 303 -11.39 -8.92 -13.29
N MET A 304 -12.62 -9.39 -13.02
CA MET A 304 -13.32 -10.31 -13.90
C MET A 304 -13.64 -9.68 -15.26
N MET A 305 -14.07 -8.41 -15.29
CA MET A 305 -14.30 -7.68 -16.55
C MET A 305 -13.01 -7.59 -17.40
N MET A 306 -11.86 -7.32 -16.76
CA MET A 306 -10.56 -7.26 -17.44
C MET A 306 -10.14 -8.63 -18.01
N MET A 307 -10.42 -9.73 -17.29
CA MET A 307 -10.11 -11.09 -17.77
C MET A 307 -11.06 -11.57 -18.88
N MET A 308 -12.32 -11.13 -18.87
CA MET A 308 -13.37 -11.55 -19.83
C MET A 308 -13.33 -10.81 -21.18
N MET A 309 -12.54 -9.75 -21.33
CA MET A 309 -12.34 -9.09 -22.63
C MET A 309 -11.62 -9.98 -23.68
N GLY A 310 -11.24 -11.21 -23.33
CA GLY A 310 -10.75 -12.23 -24.27
C GLY A 310 -11.79 -13.22 -24.81
N ASN A 311 -13.01 -13.30 -24.25
CA ASN A 311 -14.13 -14.09 -24.81
C ASN A 311 -15.45 -13.83 -24.06
N THR A 312 -16.51 -13.55 -24.82
CA THR A 312 -17.96 -13.55 -24.50
C THR A 312 -18.38 -13.17 -23.06
N ALA A 313 -19.02 -12.01 -22.94
CA ALA A 313 -19.66 -11.54 -21.71
C ALA A 313 -20.65 -12.56 -21.10
N PRO A 314 -20.66 -12.77 -19.77
CA PRO A 314 -21.67 -13.60 -19.13
C PRO A 314 -23.03 -12.89 -19.12
N SER A 315 -24.03 -13.53 -19.70
CA SER A 315 -25.43 -13.07 -19.81
C SER A 315 -26.25 -13.25 -18.52
N THR A 316 -25.61 -13.41 -17.37
CA THR A 316 -26.32 -13.58 -16.08
C THR A 316 -25.66 -12.76 -14.98
N ALA A 317 -26.35 -11.70 -14.54
CA ALA A 317 -25.93 -10.78 -13.49
C ALA A 317 -26.03 -11.36 -12.06
N SER A 318 -26.19 -12.68 -11.90
CA SER A 318 -26.59 -13.32 -10.63
C SER A 318 -25.47 -14.00 -9.85
N ALA A 319 -24.20 -13.93 -10.29
CA ALA A 319 -23.09 -14.59 -9.60
C ALA A 319 -21.77 -13.78 -9.65
N MET A 320 -21.84 -12.45 -9.53
CA MET A 320 -20.61 -11.67 -9.37
C MET A 320 -20.08 -11.84 -7.93
N PRO A 321 -18.78 -12.14 -7.73
CA PRO A 321 -18.24 -12.29 -6.39
C PRO A 321 -18.39 -10.98 -5.60
N HIS A 322 -18.84 -11.07 -4.35
CA HIS A 322 -18.94 -9.90 -3.48
C HIS A 322 -17.53 -9.35 -3.16
N SER A 323 -17.33 -8.05 -3.33
CA SER A 323 -16.10 -7.37 -2.89
C SER A 323 -16.02 -7.36 -1.37
N VAL A 324 -14.82 -7.58 -0.81
CA VAL A 324 -14.59 -7.42 0.63
C VAL A 324 -14.88 -5.99 1.11
N PHE A 325 -14.83 -4.99 0.22
CA PHE A 325 -15.14 -3.61 0.54
C PHE A 325 -16.64 -3.33 0.67
N ASP A 326 -17.52 -4.21 0.16
CA ASP A 326 -18.97 -4.03 0.27
C ASP A 326 -19.52 -4.57 1.60
N ALA A 327 -18.70 -5.32 2.34
CA ALA A 327 -19.01 -5.80 3.68
C ALA A 327 -18.86 -4.68 4.73
N VAL A 328 -19.72 -4.72 5.75
CA VAL A 328 -19.60 -3.86 6.94
C VAL A 328 -18.35 -4.26 7.71
N MET A 329 -17.49 -3.29 8.02
CA MET A 329 -16.24 -3.58 8.70
C MET A 329 -16.46 -3.93 10.18
N HIS A 330 -15.75 -4.95 10.64
CA HIS A 330 -15.62 -5.23 12.07
C HIS A 330 -14.39 -4.49 12.63
N ILE A 331 -14.61 -3.67 13.65
CA ILE A 331 -13.54 -2.85 14.24
C ILE A 331 -13.05 -3.51 15.51
N ASP A 332 -11.76 -3.82 15.55
CA ASP A 332 -11.08 -4.33 16.73
C ASP A 332 -10.68 -3.15 17.65
N ARG A 333 -11.69 -2.64 18.38
CA ARG A 333 -11.53 -1.51 19.29
C ARG A 333 -10.53 -1.82 20.41
N ASP A 334 -10.55 -3.05 20.92
CA ASP A 334 -9.65 -3.47 21.98
C ASP A 334 -8.19 -3.44 21.53
N CYS A 335 -7.91 -3.90 20.31
CA CYS A 335 -6.58 -3.81 19.73
C CYS A 335 -6.14 -2.36 19.54
N ALA A 336 -7.01 -1.50 18.98
CA ALA A 336 -6.70 -0.08 18.79
C ALA A 336 -6.38 0.63 20.13
N GLU A 337 -7.20 0.42 21.16
CA GLU A 337 -6.96 1.02 22.48
C GLU A 337 -5.69 0.47 23.15
N LYS A 338 -5.46 -0.85 23.08
CA LYS A 338 -4.24 -1.48 23.64
C LYS A 338 -2.96 -0.93 22.99
N ARG A 339 -2.99 -0.64 21.70
CA ARG A 339 -1.84 -0.06 20.97
C ARG A 339 -1.52 1.35 21.43
N GLU A 340 -2.53 2.21 21.61
CA GLU A 340 -2.32 3.54 22.15
C GLU A 340 -1.79 3.50 23.59
N ILE A 341 -2.33 2.61 24.43
CA ILE A 341 -1.85 2.41 25.81
C ILE A 341 -0.38 1.92 25.82
N ALA A 342 -0.02 0.99 24.94
CA ALA A 342 1.36 0.50 24.80
C ALA A 342 2.32 1.59 24.29
N ALA A 343 1.85 2.48 23.39
CA ALA A 343 2.62 3.64 22.96
C ALA A 343 2.87 4.62 24.11
N MET A 344 1.87 4.85 24.97
CA MET A 344 2.00 5.68 26.19
C MET A 344 2.99 5.08 27.20
N SER A 345 2.93 3.77 27.46
CA SER A 345 3.83 3.11 28.43
C SER A 345 5.29 3.11 27.96
N SER A 346 5.51 2.91 26.66
CA SER A 346 6.83 2.98 26.03
C SER A 346 7.45 4.38 26.15
N TYR A 347 6.63 5.43 25.99
CA TYR A 347 7.07 6.82 26.20
C TYR A 347 7.45 7.10 27.66
N HIS A 348 6.63 6.67 28.61
CA HIS A 348 6.91 6.87 30.04
C HIS A 348 8.21 6.17 30.47
N SER A 349 8.47 4.98 29.93
CA SER A 349 9.71 4.23 30.16
C SER A 349 10.93 4.95 29.57
N ALA A 350 10.84 5.44 28.32
CA ALA A 350 11.91 6.19 27.66
C ALA A 350 12.22 7.53 28.35
N SER A 351 11.20 8.25 28.83
CA SER A 351 11.38 9.52 29.54
C SER A 351 11.98 9.36 30.93
N ARG A 352 11.65 8.27 31.66
CA ARG A 352 12.29 7.95 32.95
C ARG A 352 13.78 7.61 32.79
N MET A 353 14.15 6.86 31.77
CA MET A 353 15.57 6.56 31.49
C MET A 353 16.40 7.84 31.25
N LYS A 354 15.81 8.85 30.58
CA LYS A 354 16.46 10.14 30.35
C LYS A 354 16.65 10.97 31.63
N LYS A 355 15.78 10.80 32.63
CA LYS A 355 15.81 11.56 33.90
C LYS A 355 16.73 10.92 34.96
N GLY A 356 17.11 9.65 34.78
CA GLY A 356 18.01 8.91 35.67
C GLY A 356 19.51 8.97 35.31
N GLY A 357 19.86 9.52 34.15
CA GLY A 357 21.25 9.63 33.69
C GLY A 357 21.83 11.03 33.88
N SER A 358 22.27 11.36 35.10
CA SER A 358 23.15 12.52 35.34
C SER A 358 24.57 12.17 34.88
N GLY A 359 24.86 12.41 33.60
CA GLY A 359 26.16 12.14 33.01
C GLY A 359 26.40 13.12 31.87
N ASN A 360 27.27 14.10 32.14
CA ASN A 360 27.71 15.13 31.21
C ASN A 360 28.48 14.47 30.05
N SER A 361 27.77 14.06 29.00
CA SER A 361 28.34 13.48 27.79
C SER A 361 27.55 14.02 26.59
N GLY A 362 28.14 15.00 25.91
CA GLY A 362 27.66 15.46 24.61
C GLY A 362 27.72 14.31 23.61
N SER A 363 26.59 13.66 23.34
CA SER A 363 26.45 12.70 22.27
C SER A 363 24.98 12.49 21.89
N SER A 364 24.70 12.82 20.64
CA SER A 364 23.57 12.43 19.80
C SER A 364 22.15 12.51 20.38
N LYS A 365 21.41 13.50 19.89
CA LYS A 365 19.95 13.62 20.03
C LYS A 365 19.30 12.36 19.43
N ARG A 366 19.07 11.32 20.24
CA ARG A 366 18.12 10.25 19.89
C ARG A 366 16.71 10.84 20.00
N LEU A 367 16.30 11.54 18.94
CA LEU A 367 14.94 12.00 18.74
C LEU A 367 14.03 10.76 18.80
N SER A 368 13.07 10.75 19.70
CA SER A 368 12.09 9.67 19.81
C SER A 368 11.03 9.87 18.73
N TRP A 369 11.06 9.08 17.65
CA TRP A 369 10.19 9.25 16.48
C TRP A 369 8.82 8.55 16.67
N THR A 370 7.93 9.19 17.43
CA THR A 370 6.51 8.83 17.56
C THR A 370 5.66 10.07 17.27
N GLY A 371 4.40 9.90 16.86
CA GLY A 371 3.39 10.96 16.93
C GLY A 371 3.19 11.60 18.32
N LEU A 372 3.72 10.97 19.38
CA LEU A 372 3.88 11.54 20.72
C LEU A 372 5.02 12.56 20.87
N ALA A 373 5.97 12.62 19.93
CA ALA A 373 7.05 13.62 19.96
C ALA A 373 6.67 14.93 19.29
N THR A 374 5.65 14.93 18.45
CA THR A 374 5.15 16.14 17.79
C THR A 374 4.02 16.84 18.52
N THR A 375 3.52 16.23 19.58
CA THR A 375 2.85 16.95 20.68
C THR A 375 3.82 17.31 21.82
N ALA A 376 5.10 16.87 21.76
CA ALA A 376 6.11 17.06 22.80
C ALA A 376 6.83 18.42 22.77
N GLY A 377 6.30 19.41 22.04
CA GLY A 377 6.56 20.81 22.35
C GLY A 377 5.98 21.23 23.71
N HIS A 378 5.01 20.48 24.24
CA HIS A 378 4.38 20.77 25.52
C HIS A 378 4.97 19.95 26.68
N LYS A 379 5.14 20.62 27.83
CA LYS A 379 5.69 20.10 29.09
C LYS A 379 4.94 18.89 29.70
N ASN A 380 3.92 18.34 29.05
CA ASN A 380 2.98 17.34 29.59
C ASN A 380 2.76 16.14 28.64
N GLY A 381 3.74 15.25 28.46
CA GLY A 381 3.58 14.03 27.63
C GLY A 381 2.43 13.09 28.07
N ILE A 382 1.90 13.24 29.29
CA ILE A 382 0.74 12.49 29.79
C ILE A 382 -0.56 12.95 29.10
N SER A 383 -0.72 14.24 28.81
CA SER A 383 -1.92 14.75 28.14
C SER A 383 -1.97 14.35 26.66
N ALA A 384 -0.81 14.30 25.99
CA ALA A 384 -0.71 13.84 24.61
C ALA A 384 -1.12 12.36 24.44
N GLY A 385 -0.79 11.51 25.40
CA GLY A 385 -1.21 10.10 25.40
C GLY A 385 -2.73 9.92 25.54
N MET A 386 -3.36 10.72 26.40
CA MET A 386 -4.83 10.70 26.55
C MET A 386 -5.54 11.19 25.29
N VAL A 387 -5.00 12.21 24.62
CA VAL A 387 -5.53 12.69 23.33
C VAL A 387 -5.40 11.61 22.26
N GLY A 388 -4.27 10.90 22.18
CA GLY A 388 -4.10 9.78 21.25
C GLY A 388 -5.14 8.67 21.46
N LEU A 389 -5.39 8.30 22.71
CA LEU A 389 -6.40 7.30 23.06
C LEU A 389 -7.83 7.75 22.71
N GLU A 390 -8.17 9.02 22.96
CA GLU A 390 -9.47 9.57 22.59
C GLU A 390 -9.65 9.62 21.07
N MET A 391 -8.60 9.99 20.33
CA MET A 391 -8.60 9.98 18.86
C MET A 391 -8.78 8.57 18.31
N ALA A 392 -8.15 7.55 18.91
CA ALA A 392 -8.35 6.16 18.51
C ALA A 392 -9.79 5.70 18.77
N ARG A 393 -10.39 6.06 19.91
CA ARG A 393 -11.79 5.77 20.23
C ARG A 393 -12.76 6.42 19.26
N LYS A 394 -12.55 7.71 18.97
CA LYS A 394 -13.35 8.48 18.03
C LYS A 394 -13.21 7.91 16.61
N GLY A 395 -12.01 7.54 16.19
CA GLY A 395 -11.77 6.86 14.92
C GLY A 395 -12.53 5.53 14.82
N CYS A 396 -12.49 4.72 15.88
CA CYS A 396 -13.26 3.47 15.94
C CYS A 396 -14.77 3.72 15.86
N GLN A 397 -15.29 4.77 16.51
CA GLN A 397 -16.71 5.13 16.43
C GLN A 397 -17.10 5.60 15.02
N ASN A 398 -16.26 6.45 14.41
CA ASN A 398 -16.51 7.01 13.07
C ASN A 398 -16.51 5.94 11.98
N CYS A 399 -15.78 4.84 12.15
CA CYS A 399 -15.77 3.75 11.19
C CYS A 399 -16.86 2.69 11.48
N ALA A 400 -17.50 2.71 12.64
CA ALA A 400 -18.42 1.67 13.06
C ALA A 400 -19.68 1.68 12.19
N GLY A 401 -20.05 0.51 11.68
CA GLY A 401 -21.22 0.36 10.80
C GLY A 401 -21.00 0.80 9.35
N HIS A 402 -19.83 1.36 9.01
CA HIS A 402 -19.48 1.71 7.64
C HIS A 402 -18.91 0.52 6.86
N LYS A 403 -19.14 0.54 5.55
CA LYS A 403 -18.55 -0.43 4.62
C LYS A 403 -17.09 -0.09 4.36
N GLY A 404 -16.28 -1.11 4.04
CA GLY A 404 -14.87 -0.90 3.70
C GLY A 404 -14.65 0.09 2.55
N ARG A 405 -15.57 0.10 1.57
CA ARG A 405 -15.57 1.02 0.43
C ARG A 405 -15.71 2.48 0.85
N GLU A 406 -16.46 2.77 1.91
CA GLU A 406 -16.73 4.14 2.38
C GLU A 406 -15.54 4.72 3.15
N VAL A 407 -14.75 3.85 3.79
CA VAL A 407 -13.64 4.25 4.66
C VAL A 407 -12.30 4.25 3.94
N SER A 408 -12.00 3.23 3.11
CA SER A 408 -10.74 3.20 2.37
C SER A 408 -10.71 4.28 1.30
N TRP A 409 -9.60 5.00 1.19
CA TRP A 409 -9.38 5.97 0.12
C TRP A 409 -9.03 5.27 -1.19
N LEU A 410 -8.40 4.09 -1.14
CA LEU A 410 -8.04 3.34 -2.33
C LEU A 410 -9.27 3.03 -3.20
N SER A 411 -10.41 2.76 -2.57
CA SER A 411 -11.66 2.45 -3.25
C SER A 411 -12.19 3.61 -4.12
N ARG A 412 -11.84 4.86 -3.77
CA ARG A 412 -12.29 6.08 -4.46
C ARG A 412 -11.73 6.18 -5.87
N TYR A 413 -10.54 5.62 -6.09
CA TYR A 413 -9.90 5.62 -7.41
C TYR A 413 -10.59 4.69 -8.42
N ILE A 414 -11.33 3.68 -7.95
CA ILE A 414 -11.96 2.67 -8.82
C ILE A 414 -13.46 2.96 -9.03
N GLY A 415 -14.05 3.84 -8.21
CA GLY A 415 -15.47 4.23 -8.27
C GLY A 415 -15.91 4.96 -9.55
N MET A 416 -14.97 5.49 -10.34
CA MET A 416 -15.32 6.25 -11.56
C MET A 416 -15.70 5.37 -12.77
N MET A 417 -15.44 4.06 -12.75
CA MET A 417 -15.82 3.19 -13.89
C MET A 417 -17.28 2.71 -13.88
N MET A 418 -18.02 2.83 -12.75
CA MET A 418 -19.35 2.22 -12.58
C MET A 418 -20.45 3.24 -12.22
N GLY A 419 -20.24 4.53 -12.48
CA GLY A 419 -21.11 5.58 -11.92
C GLY A 419 -21.16 6.90 -12.70
N GLN A 420 -21.44 6.86 -14.01
CA GLN A 420 -22.07 7.99 -14.70
C GLN A 420 -23.08 7.47 -15.74
N GLY A 421 -24.01 6.65 -15.25
CA GLY A 421 -25.13 6.11 -16.01
C GLY A 421 -26.38 6.09 -15.14
N GLY A 422 -26.84 7.27 -14.73
CA GLY A 422 -28.13 7.43 -14.05
C GLY A 422 -28.06 7.85 -12.59
N MET A 423 -28.09 9.16 -12.35
CA MET A 423 -29.09 9.82 -11.53
C MET A 423 -28.78 11.32 -11.44
N GLY A 424 -29.78 12.15 -11.77
CA GLY A 424 -29.77 13.57 -11.38
C GLY A 424 -29.63 14.59 -12.50
N MET A 425 -30.37 14.46 -13.62
CA MET A 425 -30.92 15.68 -14.23
C MET A 425 -31.90 16.28 -13.21
N SER A 426 -31.36 17.14 -12.35
CA SER A 426 -32.18 18.04 -11.54
C SER A 426 -32.83 19.04 -12.50
N MET A 427 -34.10 18.80 -12.81
CA MET A 427 -35.02 19.85 -13.23
C MET A 427 -34.91 21.02 -12.26
N GLY A 428 -34.68 22.22 -12.79
CA GLY A 428 -34.85 23.47 -12.05
C GLY A 428 -33.79 24.51 -12.34
N MET A 429 -33.89 25.16 -13.50
CA MET A 429 -33.44 26.53 -13.87
C MET A 429 -33.23 26.54 -15.40
N GLY A 430 -33.86 27.38 -16.22
CA GLY A 430 -34.86 28.42 -15.99
C GLY A 430 -35.55 28.69 -17.33
N MET A 431 -36.87 28.88 -17.28
CA MET A 431 -37.73 29.11 -18.44
C MET A 431 -37.66 30.55 -18.97
N ASP A 432 -36.53 31.24 -18.75
CA ASP A 432 -36.35 32.67 -19.01
C ASP A 432 -35.28 32.97 -20.09
N THR A 433 -34.55 31.98 -20.58
CA THR A 433 -33.56 32.18 -21.67
C THR A 433 -34.09 31.88 -23.07
N MET A 434 -35.35 31.45 -23.22
CA MET A 434 -35.99 31.22 -24.53
C MET A 434 -36.85 32.39 -25.02
N LYS A 435 -37.06 33.43 -24.20
CA LYS A 435 -37.72 34.68 -24.63
C LYS A 435 -36.76 35.77 -25.10
N GLN A 436 -35.47 35.68 -24.78
CA GLN A 436 -34.48 36.69 -25.18
C GLN A 436 -33.90 36.43 -26.59
N ALA A 437 -33.88 35.19 -27.07
CA ALA A 437 -33.39 34.86 -28.42
C ALA A 437 -34.43 35.07 -29.55
N ALA A 438 -35.69 35.38 -29.20
CA ALA A 438 -36.77 35.65 -30.15
C ALA A 438 -37.07 37.14 -30.35
N MET A 439 -36.45 38.05 -29.57
CA MET A 439 -36.62 39.50 -29.71
C MET A 439 -35.45 40.23 -30.39
N ASP A 440 -34.24 39.65 -30.42
CA ASP A 440 -33.07 40.28 -31.09
C ASP A 440 -32.98 40.00 -32.61
N GLY A 441 -33.89 39.18 -33.17
CA GLY A 441 -33.98 38.92 -34.61
C GLY A 441 -34.91 39.86 -35.39
N ALA A 442 -35.61 40.79 -34.72
CA ALA A 442 -36.67 41.62 -35.33
C ALA A 442 -36.37 43.12 -35.39
N ALA A 443 -35.13 43.56 -35.08
CA ALA A 443 -34.77 44.98 -34.99
C ALA A 443 -33.71 45.47 -36.00
N MET A 444 -33.44 44.74 -37.10
CA MET A 444 -32.55 45.21 -38.17
C MET A 444 -33.10 45.00 -39.60
N ALA A 445 -34.39 45.30 -39.81
CA ALA A 445 -34.94 45.45 -41.16
C ALA A 445 -36.15 46.41 -41.20
N ARG A 446 -35.91 47.71 -40.98
CA ARG A 446 -36.71 48.80 -41.58
C ARG A 446 -35.97 50.14 -41.45
N ALA A 447 -35.33 50.48 -42.58
CA ALA A 447 -35.09 51.76 -43.25
C ALA A 447 -35.73 53.05 -42.65
N PRO A 448 -35.24 54.25 -43.02
CA PRO A 448 -35.22 54.71 -44.41
C PRO A 448 -33.88 54.60 -45.14
#